data_AF-A0AAV4LKV9-F1
#
_entry.id   AF-A0AAV4LKV9-F1
#
_cell.length_a   1.000
_cell.length_b   1.000
_cell.length_c   1.000
_cell.angle_alpha   90.00
_cell.angle_beta   90.00
_cell.angle_gamma   90.00
#
_symmetry.space_group_name_H-M   'P 1'
#
loop_
_entity.id
_entity.type
_entity.pdbx_description
1 polymer ?
#
loop_
_entity_poly.entity_id
_entity_poly.type
_entity_poly.pdbx_seq_one_letter_code
_entity_poly.pdbx_strand_id
1 'polypeptide(L)'
;MDYKVIGTSSFLGNSGIAYSGEIDFSNLPYNSYGAFFIDGSNDGTNWTNIGSISLGSQPYGGGPYTFVFNSQWQQIRFVIEGMYNYSASASGTATIKVYGVGADEQTVQNAASAAQGAQTAAQAAQSAAQNAQSAAQAAQTASQNALNNTNTIINSYLSTSAGVVQDSSGTVLTAARAAQAAAQNAVTGIQNAQNSLSNLSSKIDANQNALTNQLNSLQTAVTNNFNNLAQYLTPNLKKVSGYNGATATSGSSIRVVLDYSNATDYRYAVDGNWSAWTSLAGYSSTGYITVPLSSPGAHTITVQIRNGNGANAPTDSASMTAFKL
;
A
#
# COMPACT_ATOMS: atom_id res chain seq x y z
N MET A 1 -5.08 29.52 -39.92
CA MET A 1 -5.88 30.14 -38.84
C MET A 1 -5.71 29.21 -37.66
N ASP A 2 -4.89 29.60 -36.69
CA ASP A 2 -4.55 28.75 -35.56
C ASP A 2 -5.67 28.84 -34.53
N TYR A 3 -6.22 27.70 -34.12
CA TYR A 3 -7.23 27.63 -33.08
C TYR A 3 -6.57 27.10 -31.80
N LYS A 4 -6.75 27.82 -30.69
CA LYS A 4 -6.37 27.37 -29.36
C LYS A 4 -7.65 26.98 -28.61
N VAL A 5 -7.81 25.69 -28.34
CA VAL A 5 -8.89 25.20 -27.48
C VAL A 5 -8.31 24.99 -26.08
N ILE A 6 -8.82 25.75 -25.11
CA ILE A 6 -8.44 25.62 -23.70
C ILE A 6 -9.61 24.95 -22.99
N GLY A 7 -9.39 23.72 -22.51
CA GLY A 7 -10.32 23.04 -21.61
C GLY A 7 -9.75 23.02 -20.19
N THR A 8 -10.61 23.24 -19.21
CA THR A 8 -10.26 23.08 -17.79
C THR A 8 -11.22 22.11 -17.14
N SER A 9 -10.70 21.07 -16.49
CA SER A 9 -11.47 20.23 -15.58
C SER A 9 -10.90 20.37 -14.18
N SER A 10 -11.72 20.90 -13.27
CA SER A 10 -11.40 20.96 -11.84
C SER A 10 -11.81 19.63 -11.20
N PHE A 11 -10.87 18.96 -10.54
CA PHE A 11 -11.16 17.78 -9.73
C PHE A 11 -11.10 18.19 -8.25
N LEU A 12 -12.20 18.06 -7.53
CA LEU A 12 -12.19 18.18 -6.07
C LEU A 12 -11.67 16.85 -5.49
N GLY A 13 -10.37 16.61 -5.62
CA GLY A 13 -9.73 15.37 -5.16
C GLY A 13 -9.20 15.49 -3.73
N ASN A 14 -9.69 14.63 -2.83
CA ASN A 14 -9.17 14.51 -1.47
C ASN A 14 -7.78 13.83 -1.48
N SER A 15 -6.89 14.27 -0.58
CA SER A 15 -5.51 13.81 -0.51
C SER A 15 -5.43 12.29 -0.22
N GLY A 16 -4.95 11.49 -1.18
CA GLY A 16 -4.68 10.06 -0.92
C GLY A 16 -4.53 9.17 -2.15
N ILE A 17 -5.10 9.57 -3.29
CA ILE A 17 -5.40 8.64 -4.39
C ILE A 17 -4.49 8.91 -5.60
N ALA A 18 -3.94 7.86 -6.20
CA ALA A 18 -3.25 7.96 -7.49
C ALA A 18 -4.29 8.00 -8.63
N TYR A 19 -4.06 8.76 -9.69
CA TYR A 19 -5.05 8.93 -10.76
C TYR A 19 -4.52 8.36 -12.09
N SER A 20 -5.37 7.75 -12.91
CA SER A 20 -5.02 7.35 -14.29
C SER A 20 -5.99 7.98 -15.29
N GLY A 21 -5.46 8.52 -16.39
CA GLY A 21 -6.22 9.22 -17.43
C GLY A 21 -6.27 8.43 -18.74
N GLU A 22 -7.43 8.32 -19.39
CA GLU A 22 -7.56 7.88 -20.79
C GLU A 22 -8.00 9.05 -21.65
N ILE A 23 -7.28 9.33 -22.74
CA ILE A 23 -7.63 10.35 -23.74
C ILE A 23 -7.86 9.69 -25.09
N ASP A 24 -9.07 9.83 -25.61
CA ASP A 24 -9.48 9.29 -26.90
C ASP A 24 -9.41 10.37 -27.99
N PHE A 25 -8.65 10.10 -29.06
CA PHE A 25 -8.48 10.95 -30.23
C PHE A 25 -9.23 10.42 -31.47
N SER A 26 -10.08 9.42 -31.31
CA SER A 26 -10.79 8.71 -32.40
C SER A 26 -11.60 9.61 -33.34
N ASN A 27 -11.98 10.81 -32.91
CA ASN A 27 -12.79 11.78 -33.68
C ASN A 27 -12.00 13.00 -34.22
N LEU A 28 -10.66 12.93 -34.29
CA LEU A 28 -9.90 14.01 -34.93
C LEU A 28 -10.02 13.95 -36.47
N PRO A 29 -10.12 15.10 -37.15
CA PRO A 29 -10.18 15.18 -38.61
C PRO A 29 -8.86 14.75 -39.27
N TYR A 30 -8.96 14.39 -40.55
CA TYR A 30 -7.85 13.93 -41.38
C TYR A 30 -6.67 14.93 -41.40
N ASN A 31 -5.44 14.45 -41.17
CA ASN A 31 -4.20 15.26 -41.15
C ASN A 31 -4.13 16.35 -40.06
N SER A 32 -4.60 16.04 -38.86
CA SER A 32 -4.41 16.92 -37.69
C SER A 32 -3.00 16.82 -37.15
N TYR A 33 -2.21 17.89 -37.29
CA TYR A 33 -0.94 18.05 -36.59
C TYR A 33 -1.17 18.90 -35.35
N GLY A 34 -0.87 18.38 -34.17
CA GLY A 34 -0.98 19.13 -32.92
C GLY A 34 -0.12 18.56 -31.80
N ALA A 35 0.23 19.43 -30.87
CA ALA A 35 0.81 19.06 -29.59
C ALA A 35 -0.29 19.04 -28.53
N PHE A 36 -0.38 17.94 -27.79
CA PHE A 36 -1.21 17.87 -26.60
C PHE A 36 -0.32 18.06 -25.38
N PHE A 37 -0.59 19.11 -24.62
CA PHE A 37 0.09 19.40 -23.37
C PHE A 37 -0.86 19.08 -22.21
N ILE A 38 -0.41 18.23 -21.28
CA ILE A 38 -1.05 18.11 -19.96
C ILE A 38 -0.21 18.96 -19.01
N ASP A 39 -0.82 19.95 -18.39
CA ASP A 39 -0.25 20.62 -17.23
C ASP A 39 -1.04 20.20 -15.98
N GLY A 40 -0.33 19.78 -14.95
CA GLY A 40 -0.94 19.49 -13.65
C GLY A 40 -0.36 20.42 -12.59
N SER A 41 -1.18 20.81 -11.61
CA SER A 41 -0.70 21.61 -10.47
C SER A 41 -0.58 20.77 -9.20
N ASN A 42 0.45 21.05 -8.40
CA ASN A 42 0.50 20.66 -6.98
C ASN A 42 0.95 21.80 -6.03
N ASP A 43 0.84 23.08 -6.41
CA ASP A 43 1.14 24.17 -5.45
C ASP A 43 0.29 25.45 -5.58
N GLY A 44 -0.67 25.50 -6.50
CA GLY A 44 -1.56 26.66 -6.66
C GLY A 44 -0.93 27.89 -7.31
N THR A 45 0.33 27.85 -7.79
CA THR A 45 0.98 29.01 -8.41
C THR A 45 1.61 28.78 -9.77
N ASN A 46 2.06 27.56 -10.11
CA ASN A 46 2.67 27.30 -11.42
C ASN A 46 2.13 26.03 -12.11
N TRP A 47 1.99 26.09 -13.43
CA TRP A 47 1.62 24.95 -14.28
C TRP A 47 2.89 24.26 -14.77
N THR A 48 3.01 22.96 -14.51
CA THR A 48 4.15 22.15 -14.95
C THR A 48 3.71 21.23 -16.07
N ASN A 49 4.38 21.33 -17.21
CA ASN A 49 4.19 20.44 -18.35
C ASN A 49 4.64 19.03 -17.97
N ILE A 50 3.66 18.11 -17.90
CA ILE A 50 3.89 16.72 -17.48
C ILE A 50 4.14 15.81 -18.69
N GLY A 51 3.89 16.30 -19.91
CA GLY A 51 4.09 15.56 -21.13
C GLY A 51 3.59 16.33 -22.35
N SER A 52 4.31 16.16 -23.47
CA SER A 52 3.85 16.57 -24.78
C SER A 52 3.65 15.34 -25.65
N ILE A 53 2.48 15.20 -26.26
CA ILE A 53 2.25 14.22 -27.31
C ILE A 53 2.38 14.95 -28.63
N SER A 54 3.42 14.62 -29.41
CA SER A 54 3.52 15.05 -30.80
C SER A 54 2.71 14.08 -31.65
N LEU A 55 1.58 14.55 -32.19
CA LEU A 55 0.84 13.78 -33.19
C LEU A 55 1.59 13.91 -34.52
N GLY A 56 2.44 12.92 -34.83
CA GLY A 56 3.05 12.79 -36.14
C GLY A 56 1.98 12.54 -37.23
N SER A 57 2.37 12.58 -38.51
CA SER A 57 1.43 12.28 -39.62
C SER A 57 1.01 10.80 -39.57
N GLN A 58 -0.02 10.48 -38.82
CA GLN A 58 -0.59 9.14 -38.74
C GLN A 58 -1.81 9.08 -39.67
N PRO A 59 -1.72 8.37 -40.81
CA PRO A 59 -2.89 8.05 -41.61
C PRO A 59 -3.70 6.97 -40.87
N TYR A 60 -4.81 7.39 -40.25
CA TYR A 60 -5.83 6.58 -39.56
C TYR A 60 -5.44 5.90 -38.24
N GLY A 61 -6.29 6.11 -37.22
CA GLY A 61 -6.44 5.17 -36.10
C GLY A 61 -5.56 5.39 -34.87
N GLY A 62 -5.50 6.63 -34.35
CA GLY A 62 -4.91 6.87 -33.03
C GLY A 62 -5.73 6.17 -31.94
N GLY A 63 -5.21 5.06 -31.41
CA GLY A 63 -5.79 4.38 -30.24
C GLY A 63 -5.71 5.25 -28.98
N PRO A 64 -6.39 4.83 -27.89
CA PRO A 64 -6.38 5.57 -26.63
C PRO A 64 -4.96 5.69 -26.09
N TYR A 65 -4.60 6.87 -25.59
CA TYR A 65 -3.37 7.08 -24.84
C TYR A 65 -3.69 7.04 -23.35
N THR A 66 -3.01 6.14 -22.64
CA THR A 66 -3.13 6.00 -21.19
C THR A 66 -1.95 6.67 -20.49
N PHE A 67 -2.25 7.57 -19.56
CA PHE A 67 -1.25 8.19 -18.69
C PHE A 67 -1.49 7.73 -17.25
N VAL A 68 -0.41 7.37 -16.56
CA VAL A 68 -0.44 7.04 -15.13
C VAL A 68 0.28 8.14 -14.37
N PHE A 69 -0.43 8.75 -13.42
CA PHE A 69 0.13 9.80 -12.58
C PHE A 69 0.56 9.20 -11.23
N ASN A 70 1.84 9.36 -10.87
CA ASN A 70 2.41 8.76 -9.66
C ASN A 70 2.30 9.66 -8.41
N SER A 71 1.65 10.82 -8.52
CA SER A 71 1.49 11.80 -7.44
C SER A 71 0.04 12.27 -7.34
N GLN A 72 -0.31 12.94 -6.23
CA GLN A 72 -1.64 13.51 -6.01
C GLN A 72 -1.74 14.84 -6.75
N TRP A 73 -2.74 15.00 -7.62
CA TRP A 73 -2.96 16.23 -8.38
C TRP A 73 -4.38 16.73 -8.10
N GLN A 74 -4.51 18.05 -7.90
CA GLN A 74 -5.80 18.68 -7.64
C GLN A 74 -6.46 19.19 -8.92
N GLN A 75 -5.68 19.52 -9.95
CA GLN A 75 -6.20 20.07 -11.20
C GLN A 75 -5.38 19.59 -12.39
N ILE A 76 -6.07 19.32 -13.50
CA ILE A 76 -5.47 19.01 -14.80
C ILE A 76 -5.95 20.06 -15.78
N ARG A 77 -5.01 20.73 -16.45
CA ARG A 77 -5.27 21.57 -17.60
C ARG A 77 -4.69 20.87 -18.81
N PHE A 78 -5.37 21.01 -19.94
CA PHE A 78 -4.81 20.60 -21.21
C PHE A 78 -4.86 21.73 -22.22
N VAL A 79 -3.81 21.80 -23.04
CA VAL A 79 -3.71 22.73 -24.16
C VAL A 79 -3.45 21.91 -25.41
N ILE A 80 -4.33 22.06 -26.40
CA ILE A 80 -4.09 21.56 -27.76
C ILE A 80 -3.55 22.74 -28.56
N GLU A 81 -2.29 22.67 -28.95
CA GLU A 81 -1.62 23.71 -29.75
C GLU A 81 -1.27 23.19 -31.13
N GLY A 82 -1.77 23.91 -32.14
CA GLY A 82 -1.66 23.55 -33.55
C GLY A 82 -2.73 22.54 -33.97
N MET A 83 -3.59 22.93 -34.89
CA MET A 83 -4.22 22.02 -35.84
C MET A 83 -4.07 22.69 -37.20
N TYR A 84 -3.05 22.31 -37.97
CA TYR A 84 -2.89 22.78 -39.35
C TYR A 84 -3.94 22.08 -40.23
N ASN A 85 -5.14 22.65 -40.31
CA ASN A 85 -6.22 22.11 -41.13
C ASN A 85 -6.19 22.75 -42.53
N TYR A 86 -5.95 21.94 -43.56
CA TYR A 86 -6.01 22.38 -44.97
C TYR A 86 -7.46 22.48 -45.50
N SER A 87 -8.47 22.12 -44.70
CA SER A 87 -9.88 22.25 -45.09
C SER A 87 -10.75 22.59 -43.87
N ALA A 88 -11.86 23.29 -44.14
CA ALA A 88 -12.68 24.03 -43.18
C ALA A 88 -13.11 23.23 -41.94
N SER A 89 -13.01 23.90 -40.78
CA SER A 89 -13.75 23.65 -39.53
C SER A 89 -13.98 22.19 -39.16
N ALA A 90 -13.01 21.61 -38.47
CA ALA A 90 -13.21 20.36 -37.78
C ALA A 90 -13.17 20.57 -36.26
N SER A 91 -14.26 20.18 -35.62
CA SER A 91 -14.42 20.11 -34.18
C SER A 91 -14.32 18.65 -33.75
N GLY A 92 -13.36 18.32 -32.89
CA GLY A 92 -13.27 17.02 -32.23
C GLY A 92 -13.51 17.16 -30.73
N THR A 93 -14.08 16.13 -30.09
CA THR A 93 -14.26 16.07 -28.64
C THR A 93 -13.22 15.12 -28.07
N ALA A 94 -12.32 15.61 -27.20
CA ALA A 94 -11.43 14.77 -26.41
C ALA A 94 -12.12 14.43 -25.09
N THR A 95 -12.30 13.14 -24.80
CA THR A 95 -12.84 12.68 -23.51
C THR A 95 -11.68 12.23 -22.63
N ILE A 96 -11.57 12.81 -21.43
CA ILE A 96 -10.58 12.42 -20.42
C ILE A 96 -11.30 11.63 -19.32
N LYS A 97 -10.97 10.35 -19.15
CA LYS A 97 -11.49 9.53 -18.03
C LYS A 97 -10.41 9.39 -16.97
N VAL A 98 -10.70 9.82 -15.74
CA VAL A 98 -9.77 9.71 -14.62
C VAL A 98 -10.21 8.60 -13.66
N TYR A 99 -9.39 7.58 -13.44
CA TYR A 99 -9.64 6.49 -12.48
C TYR A 99 -8.77 6.66 -11.24
N GLY A 100 -9.37 6.65 -10.05
CA GLY A 100 -8.64 6.60 -8.79
C GLY A 100 -8.10 5.19 -8.52
N VAL A 101 -6.82 5.08 -8.22
CA VAL A 101 -6.12 3.85 -7.85
C VAL A 101 -5.83 3.92 -6.35
N GLY A 102 -6.62 3.17 -5.56
CA GLY A 102 -6.59 3.16 -4.10
C GLY A 102 -8.00 3.01 -3.52
N ALA A 103 -8.12 2.45 -2.33
CA ALA A 103 -9.36 2.58 -1.55
C ALA A 103 -9.53 4.06 -1.20
N ASP A 104 -10.68 4.64 -1.52
CA ASP A 104 -10.98 6.01 -1.12
C ASP A 104 -11.01 6.15 0.41
N GLU A 105 -10.89 7.38 0.90
CA GLU A 105 -10.87 7.68 2.34
C GLU A 105 -12.10 7.11 3.06
N GLN A 106 -13.28 7.14 2.43
CA GLN A 106 -14.50 6.58 3.00
C GLN A 106 -14.37 5.06 3.15
N THR A 107 -13.79 4.37 2.17
CA THR A 107 -13.49 2.94 2.26
C THR A 107 -12.52 2.63 3.41
N VAL A 108 -11.48 3.45 3.61
CA VAL A 108 -10.54 3.27 4.74
C VAL A 108 -11.23 3.52 6.10
N GLN A 109 -12.02 4.59 6.21
CA GLN A 109 -12.78 4.91 7.42
C GLN A 109 -13.83 3.84 7.75
N ASN A 110 -14.50 3.29 6.73
CA ASN A 110 -15.43 2.18 6.88
C ASN A 110 -14.72 0.92 7.40
N ALA A 111 -13.54 0.61 6.88
CA ALA A 111 -12.73 -0.52 7.35
C ALA A 111 -12.27 -0.34 8.81
N ALA A 112 -11.82 0.86 9.19
CA ALA A 112 -11.44 1.18 10.56
C ALA A 112 -12.62 1.07 11.54
N SER A 113 -13.80 1.57 11.14
CA SER A 113 -15.03 1.48 11.93
C SER A 113 -15.49 0.02 12.09
N ALA A 114 -15.38 -0.79 11.04
CA ALA A 114 -15.68 -2.22 11.09
C ALA A 114 -14.72 -2.97 12.04
N ALA A 115 -13.43 -2.61 12.04
CA ALA A 115 -12.44 -3.19 12.94
C ALA A 115 -12.73 -2.84 14.42
N GLN A 116 -13.09 -1.59 14.72
CA GLN A 116 -13.53 -1.21 16.07
C GLN A 116 -14.79 -1.96 16.49
N GLY A 117 -15.79 -2.07 15.60
CA GLY A 117 -17.00 -2.84 15.84
C GLY A 117 -16.72 -4.32 16.17
N ALA A 118 -15.79 -4.94 15.44
CA ALA A 118 -15.36 -6.31 15.72
C ALA A 118 -14.67 -6.45 17.08
N GLN A 119 -13.83 -5.48 17.47
CA GLN A 119 -13.17 -5.47 18.78
C GLN A 119 -14.19 -5.36 19.93
N THR A 120 -15.18 -4.46 19.83
CA THR A 120 -16.25 -4.32 20.82
C THR A 120 -17.08 -5.60 20.93
N ALA A 121 -17.43 -6.24 19.81
CA ALA A 121 -18.16 -7.51 19.80
C ALA A 121 -17.37 -8.63 20.49
N ALA A 122 -16.05 -8.69 20.27
CA ALA A 122 -15.18 -9.67 20.93
C ALA A 122 -15.13 -9.48 22.46
N GLN A 123 -15.04 -8.24 22.94
CA GLN A 123 -15.07 -7.93 24.37
C GLN A 123 -16.40 -8.32 25.01
N ALA A 124 -17.54 -8.01 24.36
CA ALA A 124 -18.86 -8.40 24.84
C ALA A 124 -19.01 -9.93 24.93
N ALA A 125 -18.49 -10.67 23.93
CA ALA A 125 -18.47 -12.14 23.97
C ALA A 125 -17.64 -12.69 25.14
N GLN A 126 -16.49 -12.08 25.44
CA GLN A 126 -15.65 -12.46 26.58
C GLN A 126 -16.37 -12.25 27.92
N SER A 127 -17.04 -11.11 28.12
CA SER A 127 -17.84 -10.86 29.33
C SER A 127 -19.01 -11.82 29.46
N ALA A 128 -19.70 -12.14 28.36
CA ALA A 128 -20.78 -13.13 28.36
C ALA A 128 -20.28 -14.53 28.76
N ALA A 129 -19.10 -14.93 28.29
CA ALA A 129 -18.47 -16.20 28.68
C ALA A 129 -18.14 -16.25 30.18
N GLN A 130 -17.61 -15.17 30.76
CA GLN A 130 -17.33 -15.06 32.20
C GLN A 130 -18.61 -15.17 33.03
N ASN A 131 -19.67 -14.47 32.64
CA ASN A 131 -20.98 -14.54 33.32
C ASN A 131 -21.56 -15.96 33.28
N ALA A 132 -21.44 -16.66 32.14
CA ALA A 132 -21.86 -18.05 32.02
C ALA A 132 -21.06 -18.98 32.95
N GLN A 133 -19.74 -18.77 33.08
CA GLN A 133 -18.89 -19.52 34.00
C GLN A 133 -19.30 -19.32 35.46
N SER A 134 -19.55 -18.08 35.89
CA SER A 134 -20.02 -17.78 37.24
C SER A 134 -21.39 -18.40 37.54
N ALA A 135 -22.32 -18.38 36.57
CA ALA A 135 -23.63 -19.03 36.71
C ALA A 135 -23.50 -20.55 36.87
N ALA A 136 -22.61 -21.20 36.11
CA ALA A 136 -22.34 -22.63 36.23
C ALA A 136 -21.76 -23.00 37.60
N GLN A 137 -20.84 -22.20 38.14
CA GLN A 137 -20.29 -22.39 39.49
C GLN A 137 -21.37 -22.26 40.56
N ALA A 138 -22.23 -21.23 40.48
CA ALA A 138 -23.34 -21.04 41.41
C ALA A 138 -24.32 -22.24 41.39
N ALA A 139 -24.64 -22.76 40.20
CA ALA A 139 -25.47 -23.96 40.05
C ALA A 139 -24.81 -25.20 40.68
N GLN A 140 -23.50 -25.37 40.50
CA GLN A 140 -22.74 -26.46 41.13
C GLN A 140 -22.79 -26.38 42.66
N THR A 141 -22.56 -25.20 43.24
CA THR A 141 -22.67 -24.97 44.70
C THR A 141 -24.07 -25.28 45.21
N ALA A 142 -25.11 -24.81 44.51
CA ALA A 142 -26.50 -25.10 44.88
C ALA A 142 -26.80 -26.62 44.85
N SER A 143 -26.33 -27.33 43.83
CA SER A 143 -26.45 -28.79 43.72
C SER A 143 -25.73 -29.52 44.86
N GLN A 144 -24.52 -29.07 45.24
CA GLN A 144 -23.76 -29.66 46.34
C GLN A 144 -24.47 -29.44 47.68
N ASN A 145 -25.03 -28.26 47.91
CA ASN A 145 -25.81 -27.95 49.11
C ASN A 145 -27.07 -28.81 49.19
N ALA A 146 -27.77 -29.01 48.07
CA ALA A 146 -28.94 -29.89 48.02
C ALA A 146 -28.58 -31.36 48.35
N LEU A 147 -27.45 -31.85 47.85
CA LEU A 147 -26.93 -33.19 48.18
C LEU A 147 -26.61 -33.30 49.69
N ASN A 148 -25.92 -32.31 50.26
CA ASN A 148 -25.58 -32.29 51.68
C ASN A 148 -26.84 -32.30 52.55
N ASN A 149 -27.83 -31.46 52.23
CA ASN A 149 -29.12 -31.45 52.94
C ASN A 149 -29.82 -32.81 52.86
N THR A 150 -29.79 -33.46 51.70
CA THR A 150 -30.36 -34.80 51.51
C THR A 150 -29.67 -35.83 52.41
N ASN A 151 -28.33 -35.81 52.46
CA ASN A 151 -27.55 -36.70 53.32
C ASN A 151 -27.84 -36.46 54.81
N THR A 152 -28.01 -35.21 55.24
CA THR A 152 -28.43 -34.89 56.61
C THR A 152 -29.81 -35.47 56.92
N ILE A 153 -30.78 -35.34 56.00
CA ILE A 153 -32.12 -35.91 56.18
C ILE A 153 -32.02 -37.44 56.36
N ILE A 154 -31.27 -38.12 55.50
CA ILE A 154 -31.07 -39.57 55.56
C ILE A 154 -30.39 -39.99 56.88
N ASN A 155 -29.30 -39.33 57.24
CA ASN A 155 -28.51 -39.78 58.38
C ASN A 155 -29.12 -39.39 59.73
N SER A 156 -29.79 -38.25 59.83
CA SER A 156 -30.32 -37.74 61.11
C SER A 156 -31.78 -38.07 61.36
N TYR A 157 -32.62 -38.15 60.32
CA TYR A 157 -34.06 -38.35 60.51
C TYR A 157 -34.52 -39.78 60.22
N LEU A 158 -33.80 -40.50 59.34
CA LEU A 158 -34.16 -41.86 58.91
C LEU A 158 -33.45 -42.99 59.68
N SER A 159 -32.38 -42.70 60.44
CA SER A 159 -31.55 -43.72 61.10
C SER A 159 -31.99 -44.09 62.52
N THR A 160 -33.03 -43.46 63.07
CA THR A 160 -33.55 -43.84 64.39
C THR A 160 -34.43 -45.10 64.27
N SER A 161 -34.30 -46.01 65.24
CA SER A 161 -34.87 -47.36 65.31
C SER A 161 -36.41 -47.48 65.19
N ALA A 162 -37.12 -46.41 64.83
CA ALA A 162 -38.56 -46.35 64.70
C ALA A 162 -39.00 -45.67 63.38
N GLY A 163 -38.40 -46.04 62.24
CA GLY A 163 -39.09 -46.06 60.93
C GLY A 163 -39.84 -44.80 60.46
N VAL A 164 -39.40 -43.58 60.79
CA VAL A 164 -40.16 -42.36 60.46
C VAL A 164 -39.79 -41.73 59.12
N VAL A 165 -39.79 -42.46 57.99
CA VAL A 165 -40.20 -41.83 56.70
C VAL A 165 -40.80 -42.87 55.75
N GLN A 166 -41.91 -43.47 56.17
CA GLN A 166 -43.01 -43.71 55.23
C GLN A 166 -44.24 -43.01 55.81
N ASP A 167 -44.60 -41.88 55.22
CA ASP A 167 -45.98 -41.42 55.33
C ASP A 167 -46.80 -42.31 54.36
N SER A 168 -47.98 -42.73 54.79
CA SER A 168 -48.96 -43.53 54.04
C SER A 168 -49.35 -42.98 52.65
N SER A 169 -48.90 -41.78 52.28
CA SER A 169 -49.18 -41.05 51.04
C SER A 169 -47.98 -40.79 50.10
N GLY A 170 -46.76 -41.27 50.41
CA GLY A 170 -45.67 -41.43 49.40
C GLY A 170 -44.88 -40.17 48.97
N THR A 171 -44.85 -39.12 49.77
CA THR A 171 -44.40 -37.78 49.34
C THR A 171 -42.87 -37.55 49.29
N VAL A 172 -42.08 -38.07 50.24
CA VAL A 172 -40.64 -37.75 50.35
C VAL A 172 -39.78 -38.43 49.27
N LEU A 173 -40.03 -39.71 48.98
CA LEU A 173 -39.26 -40.45 47.97
C LEU A 173 -39.48 -39.88 46.55
N THR A 174 -40.69 -39.44 46.27
CA THR A 174 -41.04 -38.81 44.99
C THR A 174 -40.31 -37.48 44.81
N ALA A 175 -40.28 -36.63 45.84
CA ALA A 175 -39.52 -35.38 45.82
C ALA A 175 -38.01 -35.60 45.65
N ALA A 176 -37.45 -36.60 46.31
CA ALA A 176 -36.03 -36.95 46.18
C ALA A 176 -35.65 -37.41 44.76
N ARG A 177 -36.49 -38.25 44.13
CA ARG A 177 -36.29 -38.66 42.72
C ARG A 177 -36.40 -37.47 41.77
N ALA A 178 -37.34 -36.57 42.00
CA ALA A 178 -37.48 -35.35 41.20
C ALA A 178 -36.25 -34.43 41.33
N ALA A 179 -35.72 -34.27 42.54
CA ALA A 179 -34.49 -33.50 42.79
C ALA A 179 -33.27 -34.14 42.12
N GLN A 180 -33.13 -35.47 42.18
CA GLN A 180 -32.07 -36.19 41.48
C GLN A 180 -32.15 -35.98 39.96
N ALA A 181 -33.34 -36.10 39.37
CA ALA A 181 -33.54 -35.86 37.94
C ALA A 181 -33.21 -34.41 37.56
N ALA A 182 -33.62 -33.43 38.37
CA ALA A 182 -33.30 -32.03 38.16
C ALA A 182 -31.78 -31.76 38.23
N ALA A 183 -31.07 -32.38 39.18
CA ALA A 183 -29.62 -32.28 39.30
C ALA A 183 -28.90 -32.92 38.09
N GLN A 184 -29.35 -34.09 37.63
CA GLN A 184 -28.81 -34.73 36.43
C GLN A 184 -29.02 -33.85 35.19
N ASN A 185 -30.21 -33.28 35.01
CA ASN A 185 -30.49 -32.36 33.92
C ASN A 185 -29.60 -31.10 33.99
N ALA A 186 -29.34 -30.57 35.19
CA ALA A 186 -28.44 -29.43 35.38
C ALA A 186 -26.99 -29.77 34.99
N VAL A 187 -26.50 -30.95 35.39
CA VAL A 187 -25.16 -31.43 35.01
C VAL A 187 -25.02 -31.57 33.49
N THR A 188 -26.01 -32.16 32.82
CA THR A 188 -26.04 -32.25 31.35
C THR A 188 -26.05 -30.86 30.70
N GLY A 189 -26.82 -29.91 31.26
CA GLY A 189 -26.83 -28.51 30.81
C GLY A 189 -25.45 -27.86 30.90
N ILE A 190 -24.72 -28.08 32.00
CA ILE A 190 -23.35 -27.57 32.20
C ILE A 190 -22.38 -28.19 31.19
N GLN A 191 -22.45 -29.50 30.95
CA GLN A 191 -21.58 -30.18 29.97
C GLN A 191 -21.80 -29.63 28.56
N ASN A 192 -23.05 -29.40 28.16
CA ASN A 192 -23.37 -28.81 26.86
C ASN A 192 -22.84 -27.37 26.73
N ALA A 193 -22.92 -26.57 27.80
CA ALA A 193 -22.35 -25.23 27.83
C ALA A 193 -20.82 -25.25 27.73
N GLN A 194 -20.14 -26.17 28.42
CA GLN A 194 -18.70 -26.35 28.33
C GLN A 194 -18.25 -26.74 26.92
N ASN A 195 -18.97 -27.65 26.27
CA ASN A 195 -18.70 -28.03 24.88
C ASN A 195 -18.87 -26.85 23.92
N SER A 196 -19.91 -26.04 24.12
CA SER A 196 -20.16 -24.85 23.31
C SER A 196 -19.06 -23.79 23.50
N LEU A 197 -18.58 -23.60 24.73
CA LEU A 197 -17.48 -22.68 25.05
C LEU A 197 -16.16 -23.14 24.42
N SER A 198 -15.85 -24.44 24.52
CA SER A 198 -14.66 -25.03 23.89
C SER A 198 -14.67 -24.81 22.37
N ASN A 199 -15.80 -25.09 21.71
CA ASN A 199 -15.98 -24.85 20.28
C ASN A 199 -15.82 -23.37 19.90
N LEU A 200 -16.32 -22.45 20.73
CA LEU A 200 -16.16 -21.02 20.51
C LEU A 200 -14.69 -20.59 20.66
N SER A 201 -13.98 -21.10 21.67
CA SER A 201 -12.55 -20.84 21.88
C SER A 201 -11.74 -21.24 20.66
N SER A 202 -11.96 -22.44 20.12
CA SER A 202 -11.22 -22.90 18.93
C SER A 202 -11.50 -22.03 17.69
N LYS A 203 -12.71 -21.50 17.52
CA LYS A 203 -13.04 -20.57 16.43
C LYS A 203 -12.33 -19.22 16.60
N ILE A 204 -12.21 -18.73 17.84
CA ILE A 204 -11.48 -17.50 18.15
C ILE A 204 -10.00 -17.67 17.79
N ASP A 205 -9.38 -18.78 18.21
CA ASP A 205 -7.97 -19.07 17.90
C ASP A 205 -7.73 -19.17 16.39
N ALA A 206 -8.62 -19.85 15.66
CA ALA A 206 -8.54 -19.95 14.20
C ALA A 206 -8.63 -18.57 13.52
N ASN A 207 -9.53 -17.71 13.98
CA ASN A 207 -9.68 -16.36 13.45
C ASN A 207 -8.47 -15.46 13.76
N GLN A 208 -7.90 -15.56 14.97
CA GLN A 208 -6.69 -14.80 15.33
C GLN A 208 -5.49 -15.20 14.46
N ASN A 209 -5.33 -16.51 14.19
CA ASN A 209 -4.27 -17.00 13.31
C ASN A 209 -4.47 -16.54 11.86
N ALA A 210 -5.71 -16.59 11.35
CA ALA A 210 -6.03 -16.10 10.02
C ALA A 210 -5.71 -14.60 9.87
N LEU A 211 -6.10 -13.78 10.85
CA LEU A 211 -5.82 -12.34 10.87
C LEU A 211 -4.31 -12.06 10.90
N THR A 212 -3.57 -12.76 11.77
CA THR A 212 -2.11 -12.62 11.87
C THR A 212 -1.41 -12.92 10.54
N ASN A 213 -1.85 -13.98 9.84
CA ASN A 213 -1.30 -14.33 8.53
C ASN A 213 -1.61 -13.29 7.45
N GLN A 214 -2.80 -12.69 7.47
CA GLN A 214 -3.17 -11.61 6.57
C GLN A 214 -2.31 -10.35 6.82
N LEU A 215 -2.08 -10.00 8.08
CA LEU A 215 -1.24 -8.85 8.45
C LEU A 215 0.22 -9.02 7.99
N ASN A 216 0.80 -10.21 8.20
CA ASN A 216 2.16 -10.51 7.75
C ASN A 216 2.30 -10.45 6.21
N SER A 217 1.26 -10.92 5.50
CA SER A 217 1.22 -10.87 4.05
C SER A 217 1.15 -9.42 3.54
N LEU A 218 0.33 -8.58 4.17
CA LEU A 218 0.24 -7.15 3.86
C LEU A 218 1.57 -6.43 4.13
N GLN A 219 2.20 -6.67 5.27
CA GLN A 219 3.50 -6.08 5.63
C GLN A 219 4.58 -6.41 4.59
N THR A 220 4.60 -7.66 4.13
CA THR A 220 5.52 -8.11 3.08
C THR A 220 5.26 -7.38 1.76
N ALA A 221 3.99 -7.30 1.33
CA ALA A 221 3.61 -6.60 0.12
C ALA A 221 4.00 -5.11 0.15
N VAL A 222 3.73 -4.43 1.27
CA VAL A 222 4.10 -3.02 1.47
C VAL A 222 5.62 -2.83 1.40
N THR A 223 6.38 -3.69 2.08
CA THR A 223 7.86 -3.62 2.08
C THR A 223 8.43 -3.80 0.67
N ASN A 224 7.92 -4.77 -0.08
CA ASN A 224 8.33 -5.02 -1.45
C ASN A 224 8.00 -3.83 -2.37
N ASN A 225 6.81 -3.22 -2.22
CA ASN A 225 6.43 -2.05 -3.00
C ASN A 225 7.36 -0.85 -2.73
N PHE A 226 7.72 -0.58 -1.48
CA PHE A 226 8.68 0.48 -1.14
C PHE A 226 10.06 0.23 -1.76
N ASN A 227 10.57 -1.00 -1.66
CA ASN A 227 11.86 -1.37 -2.24
C ASN A 227 11.87 -1.26 -3.77
N ASN A 228 10.74 -1.52 -4.42
CA ASN A 228 10.58 -1.36 -5.86
C ASN A 228 10.52 0.12 -6.24
N LEU A 229 9.72 0.94 -5.53
CA LEU A 229 9.62 2.38 -5.79
C LEU A 229 10.97 3.09 -5.65
N ALA A 230 11.78 2.71 -4.66
CA ALA A 230 13.12 3.26 -4.48
C ALA A 230 14.02 3.08 -5.73
N GLN A 231 13.81 2.03 -6.53
CA GLN A 231 14.55 1.77 -7.77
C GLN A 231 14.07 2.61 -8.96
N TYR A 232 12.85 3.16 -8.88
CA TYR A 232 12.26 3.99 -9.95
C TYR A 232 12.44 5.49 -9.72
N LEU A 233 13.01 5.91 -8.58
CA LEU A 233 13.38 7.30 -8.37
C LEU A 233 14.48 7.69 -9.34
N THR A 234 14.20 8.65 -10.21
CA THR A 234 15.14 9.18 -11.19
C THR A 234 16.34 9.78 -10.46
N PRO A 235 17.58 9.39 -10.82
CA PRO A 235 18.77 10.04 -10.29
C PRO A 235 18.82 11.50 -10.75
N ASN A 236 19.50 12.36 -9.99
CA ASN A 236 19.72 13.76 -10.38
C ASN A 236 21.20 14.08 -10.25
N LEU A 237 21.84 14.43 -11.37
CA LEU A 237 23.23 14.81 -11.51
C LEU A 237 23.33 16.33 -11.71
N LYS A 238 23.47 17.06 -10.61
CA LYS A 238 23.49 18.52 -10.61
C LYS A 238 24.76 19.09 -11.21
N LYS A 239 25.90 18.41 -11.02
CA LYS A 239 27.21 18.93 -11.43
C LYS A 239 28.20 17.83 -11.75
N VAL A 240 28.98 18.07 -12.81
CA VAL A 240 30.21 17.35 -13.15
C VAL A 240 31.31 18.39 -13.30
N SER A 241 32.39 18.29 -12.53
CA SER A 241 33.49 19.25 -12.58
C SER A 241 34.81 18.63 -12.17
N GLY A 242 35.94 19.19 -12.60
CA GLY A 242 37.23 18.72 -12.10
C GLY A 242 37.39 18.97 -10.61
N TYR A 243 38.13 18.09 -9.95
CA TYR A 243 38.49 18.21 -8.54
C TYR A 243 39.21 19.55 -8.30
N ASN A 244 38.78 20.29 -7.26
CA ASN A 244 39.21 21.67 -7.00
C ASN A 244 39.04 22.65 -8.18
N GLY A 245 38.07 22.40 -9.07
CA GLY A 245 37.81 23.25 -10.24
C GLY A 245 38.80 23.07 -11.38
N ALA A 246 39.60 22.00 -11.38
CA ALA A 246 40.56 21.74 -12.46
C ALA A 246 39.86 21.59 -13.83
N THR A 247 40.37 22.30 -14.83
CA THR A 247 39.93 22.18 -16.23
C THR A 247 41.00 21.56 -17.12
N ALA A 248 42.20 21.33 -16.62
CA ALA A 248 43.31 20.74 -17.36
C ALA A 248 44.16 19.78 -16.49
N THR A 249 44.89 18.88 -17.14
CA THR A 249 45.85 17.97 -16.51
C THR A 249 47.07 17.76 -17.41
N SER A 250 48.26 17.65 -16.82
CA SER A 250 49.48 17.19 -17.52
C SER A 250 49.67 15.66 -17.42
N GLY A 251 48.86 15.00 -16.58
CA GLY A 251 48.89 13.55 -16.42
C GLY A 251 48.10 12.81 -17.49
N SER A 252 48.04 11.48 -17.36
CA SER A 252 47.20 10.62 -18.19
C SER A 252 45.72 10.58 -17.75
N SER A 253 45.35 11.32 -16.71
CA SER A 253 43.97 11.36 -16.19
C SER A 253 43.66 12.67 -15.48
N ILE A 254 42.36 12.95 -15.33
CA ILE A 254 41.83 14.05 -14.54
C ILE A 254 40.89 13.49 -13.46
N ARG A 255 40.89 14.13 -12.28
CA ARG A 255 39.97 13.81 -11.19
C ARG A 255 38.68 14.61 -11.37
N VAL A 256 37.54 13.94 -11.33
CA VAL A 256 36.21 14.53 -11.56
C VAL A 256 35.32 14.32 -10.32
N VAL A 257 34.67 15.39 -9.90
CA VAL A 257 33.72 15.44 -8.78
C VAL A 257 32.31 15.54 -9.34
N LEU A 258 31.41 14.82 -8.69
CA LEU A 258 29.98 14.70 -9.00
C LEU A 258 29.17 15.28 -7.84
N ASP A 259 28.18 16.12 -8.14
CA ASP A 259 27.10 16.50 -7.22
C ASP A 259 25.83 15.77 -7.69
N TYR A 260 25.34 14.83 -6.88
CA TYR A 260 24.23 13.96 -7.26
C TYR A 260 23.32 13.57 -6.10
N SER A 261 22.13 13.09 -6.44
CA SER A 261 21.20 12.42 -5.51
C SER A 261 20.53 11.24 -6.18
N ASN A 262 20.04 10.29 -5.37
CA ASN A 262 19.30 9.11 -5.81
C ASN A 262 20.03 8.26 -6.87
N ALA A 263 21.33 8.01 -6.69
CA ALA A 263 22.11 7.17 -7.59
C ALA A 263 23.01 6.19 -6.83
N THR A 264 23.17 4.99 -7.40
CA THR A 264 24.00 3.90 -6.86
C THR A 264 25.23 3.62 -7.71
N ASP A 265 25.19 3.97 -8.99
CA ASP A 265 26.25 3.66 -9.96
C ASP A 265 26.50 4.84 -10.89
N TYR A 266 27.71 4.89 -11.44
CA TYR A 266 28.12 5.84 -12.46
C TYR A 266 28.85 5.15 -13.61
N ARG A 267 28.90 5.82 -14.76
CA ARG A 267 29.85 5.55 -15.84
C ARG A 267 30.24 6.88 -16.47
N TYR A 268 31.36 6.91 -17.18
CA TYR A 268 31.79 8.09 -17.91
C TYR A 268 32.11 7.74 -19.36
N ALA A 269 31.98 8.71 -20.24
CA ALA A 269 32.51 8.66 -21.60
C ALA A 269 33.52 9.77 -21.81
N VAL A 270 34.61 9.43 -22.50
CA VAL A 270 35.57 10.39 -23.02
C VAL A 270 35.41 10.38 -24.54
N ASP A 271 34.97 11.51 -25.09
CA ASP A 271 34.71 11.70 -26.52
C ASP A 271 33.80 10.59 -27.11
N GLY A 272 32.79 10.18 -26.34
CA GLY A 272 31.78 9.20 -26.75
C GLY A 272 32.06 7.74 -26.36
N ASN A 273 33.25 7.39 -25.87
CA ASN A 273 33.59 6.03 -25.46
C ASN A 273 33.23 5.75 -24.00
N TRP A 274 32.15 5.00 -23.75
CA TRP A 274 31.65 4.70 -22.41
C TRP A 274 32.47 3.66 -21.64
N SER A 275 32.70 3.93 -20.36
CA SER A 275 33.17 2.96 -19.38
C SER A 275 32.07 1.95 -19.01
N ALA A 276 32.46 0.86 -18.35
CA ALA A 276 31.51 0.03 -17.62
C ALA A 276 30.85 0.82 -16.48
N TRP A 277 29.64 0.40 -16.10
CA TRP A 277 28.99 0.87 -14.88
C TRP A 277 29.82 0.46 -13.66
N THR A 278 30.04 1.42 -12.76
CA THR A 278 30.83 1.27 -11.54
C THR A 278 30.04 1.82 -10.36
N SER A 279 30.12 1.16 -9.21
CA SER A 279 29.40 1.61 -8.01
C SER A 279 29.92 2.95 -7.48
N LEU A 280 28.99 3.82 -7.07
CA LEU A 280 29.28 5.09 -6.39
C LEU A 280 29.74 4.89 -4.93
N ALA A 281 29.66 3.68 -4.35
CA ALA A 281 30.18 3.40 -3.01
C ALA A 281 31.69 3.67 -2.89
N GLY A 282 32.45 3.47 -3.97
CA GLY A 282 33.86 3.83 -4.05
C GLY A 282 34.12 5.33 -4.24
N TYR A 283 33.17 6.06 -4.83
CA TYR A 283 33.26 7.52 -4.99
C TYR A 283 33.14 8.24 -3.64
N SER A 284 32.28 7.76 -2.74
CA SER A 284 32.07 8.40 -1.43
C SER A 284 33.31 8.42 -0.52
N SER A 285 34.27 7.52 -0.72
CA SER A 285 35.51 7.48 0.08
C SER A 285 36.60 8.41 -0.44
N THR A 286 36.65 8.67 -1.74
CA THR A 286 37.68 9.53 -2.37
C THR A 286 37.16 10.94 -2.68
N GLY A 287 35.85 11.10 -2.85
CA GLY A 287 35.19 12.34 -3.28
C GLY A 287 35.42 12.70 -4.76
N TYR A 288 36.03 11.80 -5.55
CA TYR A 288 36.25 11.98 -6.99
C TYR A 288 36.36 10.64 -7.73
N ILE A 289 36.05 10.66 -9.03
CA ILE A 289 36.36 9.60 -10.00
C ILE A 289 37.61 9.98 -10.79
N THR A 290 38.38 8.99 -11.26
CA THR A 290 39.55 9.22 -12.11
C THR A 290 39.21 8.89 -13.55
N VAL A 291 39.29 9.88 -14.44
CA VAL A 291 38.93 9.75 -15.86
C VAL A 291 40.21 9.82 -16.72
N PRO A 292 40.55 8.77 -17.49
CA PRO A 292 41.74 8.75 -18.33
C PRO A 292 41.58 9.64 -19.57
N LEU A 293 42.65 10.33 -19.95
CA LEU A 293 42.76 11.15 -21.17
C LEU A 293 43.94 10.66 -22.02
N SER A 294 43.67 10.20 -23.24
CA SER A 294 44.66 9.47 -24.07
C SER A 294 45.59 10.39 -24.86
N SER A 295 45.12 11.51 -25.40
CA SER A 295 45.88 12.43 -26.28
C SER A 295 45.92 13.86 -25.76
N PRO A 296 46.92 14.69 -26.11
CA PRO A 296 46.86 16.14 -25.84
C PRO A 296 45.66 16.80 -26.55
N GLY A 297 45.09 17.82 -25.93
CA GLY A 297 43.98 18.60 -26.49
C GLY A 297 42.73 18.67 -25.60
N ALA A 298 41.65 19.19 -26.18
CA ALA A 298 40.35 19.29 -25.51
C ALA A 298 39.58 17.97 -25.60
N HIS A 299 39.02 17.55 -24.47
CA HIS A 299 38.20 16.35 -24.33
C HIS A 299 36.85 16.69 -23.72
N THR A 300 35.80 16.04 -24.21
CA THR A 300 34.47 16.08 -23.58
C THR A 300 34.30 14.85 -22.69
N ILE A 301 34.14 15.09 -21.39
CA ILE A 301 33.83 14.07 -20.40
C ILE A 301 32.34 14.13 -20.11
N THR A 302 31.60 13.10 -20.50
CA THR A 302 30.19 12.94 -20.13
C THR A 302 30.10 11.93 -19.01
N VAL A 303 29.43 12.26 -17.91
CA VAL A 303 29.15 11.32 -16.82
C VAL A 303 27.67 11.00 -16.83
N GLN A 304 27.37 9.71 -16.62
CA GLN A 304 26.03 9.20 -16.39
C GLN A 304 25.95 8.56 -15.01
N ILE A 305 24.84 8.78 -14.33
CA ILE A 305 24.50 8.12 -13.07
C ILE A 305 23.18 7.37 -13.23
N ARG A 306 22.99 6.32 -12.42
CA ARG A 306 21.75 5.54 -12.37
C ARG A 306 21.42 5.07 -10.97
N ASN A 307 20.16 4.70 -10.76
CA ASN A 307 19.68 4.06 -9.55
C ASN A 307 19.28 2.61 -9.85
N GLY A 308 19.99 1.65 -9.28
CA GLY A 308 19.71 0.22 -9.44
C GLY A 308 20.39 -0.46 -10.64
N ASN A 309 20.20 -1.78 -10.72
CA ASN A 309 20.80 -2.65 -11.72
C ASN A 309 19.76 -3.08 -12.76
N GLY A 310 19.90 -2.59 -13.98
CA GLY A 310 19.04 -3.00 -15.09
C GLY A 310 19.32 -2.19 -16.36
N ALA A 311 18.97 -2.76 -17.52
CA ALA A 311 19.10 -2.06 -18.81
C ALA A 311 18.17 -0.83 -18.90
N ASN A 312 17.07 -0.83 -18.13
CA ASN A 312 16.03 0.19 -18.14
C ASN A 312 16.04 1.08 -16.88
N ALA A 313 17.11 1.01 -16.08
CA ALA A 313 17.24 1.87 -14.90
C ALA A 313 17.25 3.35 -15.35
N PRO A 314 16.47 4.24 -14.71
CA PRO A 314 16.52 5.67 -15.02
C PRO A 314 17.95 6.20 -14.90
N THR A 315 18.33 7.06 -15.85
CA THR A 315 19.68 7.67 -15.89
C THR A 315 19.58 9.18 -15.98
N ASP A 316 20.59 9.86 -15.45
CA ASP A 316 20.81 11.29 -15.67
C ASP A 316 22.25 11.53 -16.12
N SER A 317 22.47 12.56 -16.92
CA SER A 317 23.73 12.82 -17.62
C SER A 317 24.16 14.28 -17.54
N ALA A 318 25.45 14.52 -17.36
CA ALA A 318 26.04 15.85 -17.46
C ALA A 318 27.45 15.76 -18.05
N SER A 319 27.92 16.85 -18.66
CA SER A 319 29.23 16.89 -19.31
C SER A 319 30.09 18.03 -18.80
N MET A 320 31.41 17.84 -18.88
CA MET A 320 32.40 18.90 -18.71
C MET A 320 33.47 18.81 -19.81
N THR A 321 34.16 19.92 -20.05
CA THR A 321 35.35 19.94 -20.92
C THR A 321 36.61 19.91 -20.05
N ALA A 322 37.57 19.08 -20.44
CA ALA A 322 38.89 19.02 -19.81
C ALA A 322 39.99 19.06 -20.88
N PHE A 323 41.14 19.64 -20.55
CA PHE A 323 42.31 19.70 -21.43
C PHE A 323 43.42 18.79 -20.93
N LYS A 324 43.97 17.97 -21.83
CA LYS A 324 45.26 17.32 -21.59
C LYS A 324 46.35 18.19 -22.22
N LEU A 325 47.30 18.62 -21.39
CA LEU A 325 48.43 19.46 -21.80
C LEU A 325 49.47 18.68 -22.60
#